data_AF-A0AAV0P4N6-F1
#
_entry.id   AF-A0AAV0P4N6-F1
#
_cell.length_a   1.000
_cell.length_b   1.000
_cell.length_c   1.000
_cell.angle_alpha   90.00
_cell.angle_beta   90.00
_cell.angle_gamma   90.00
#
_symmetry.space_group_name_H-M   'P 1'
#
loop_
_entity.id
_entity.type
_entity.pdbx_description
1 polymer ?
#
loop_
_entity_poly.entity_id
_entity_poly.type
_entity_poly.pdbx_seq_one_letter_code
_entity_poly.pdbx_strand_id
1 'polypeptide(L)'
;VDNATAVGFLRYKGIQPFSPPHLTATPPINATAVTAAFAGCLRSLNSPNYPAAVPQTVDHSLLFAIGVGINPCPTCVNGTKTVADINNVSFVLPTVALLQAHYFKLQGIFTDDFPANPPSPYNYTGNPPANLQTTNGTKVYRLGFNETVEVVLQGTSLIAPESHPIHLHERNTMSVPTAGWTAIRFRADNPGKTM
;
A
#
# COMPACT_ATOMS: atom_id res chain seq x y z
N VAL A 1 11.92 -7.48 15.21
CA VAL A 1 10.53 -7.90 15.49
C VAL A 1 10.30 -7.69 16.98
N ASP A 2 9.33 -6.86 17.34
CA ASP A 2 8.92 -6.72 18.74
C ASP A 2 8.16 -8.00 19.14
N ASN A 3 8.53 -8.58 20.29
CA ASN A 3 7.96 -9.83 20.79
C ASN A 3 7.04 -9.58 22.01
N ALA A 4 6.70 -8.32 22.29
CA ALA A 4 5.76 -7.96 23.34
C ALA A 4 4.31 -8.11 22.88
N THR A 5 3.43 -8.52 23.80
CA THR A 5 1.98 -8.56 23.57
C THR A 5 1.31 -7.46 24.39
N ALA A 6 0.54 -6.59 23.73
CA ALA A 6 -0.32 -5.62 24.41
C ALA A 6 -1.64 -6.28 24.83
N VAL A 7 -2.09 -6.03 26.07
CA VAL A 7 -3.31 -6.63 26.63
C VAL A 7 -4.27 -5.53 27.08
N GLY A 8 -5.53 -5.62 26.66
CA GLY A 8 -6.64 -4.79 27.14
C GLY A 8 -7.65 -5.60 27.93
N PHE A 9 -8.33 -4.97 28.91
CA PHE A 9 -9.32 -5.63 29.75
C PHE A 9 -10.72 -5.05 29.54
N LEU A 10 -11.70 -5.93 29.31
CA LEU A 10 -13.13 -5.60 29.32
C LEU A 10 -13.75 -6.12 30.63
N ARG A 11 -14.38 -5.23 31.41
CA ARG A 11 -15.07 -5.59 32.66
C ARG A 11 -16.55 -5.26 32.57
N TYR A 12 -17.41 -6.25 32.82
CA TYR A 12 -18.85 -6.04 32.92
C TYR A 12 -19.21 -5.29 34.21
N LYS A 13 -20.25 -4.44 34.14
CA LYS A 13 -20.77 -3.75 35.33
C LYS A 13 -21.55 -4.75 36.20
N GLY A 14 -21.43 -4.64 37.53
CA GLY A 14 -22.18 -5.47 38.47
C GLY A 14 -21.54 -6.81 38.84
N ILE A 15 -20.37 -7.14 38.29
CA ILE A 15 -19.59 -8.32 38.71
C ILE A 15 -18.60 -7.97 39.83
N GLN A 16 -18.22 -9.01 40.60
CA GLN A 16 -17.25 -8.92 41.68
C GLN A 16 -15.99 -8.13 41.26
N PRO A 17 -15.53 -7.16 42.07
CA PRO A 17 -14.25 -6.50 41.86
C PRO A 17 -13.10 -7.51 41.80
N PHE A 18 -12.11 -7.25 40.93
CA PHE A 18 -10.86 -8.01 40.85
C PHE A 18 -11.01 -9.50 40.47
N SER A 19 -12.07 -9.89 39.76
CA SER A 19 -12.17 -11.23 39.16
C SER A 19 -10.97 -11.50 38.23
N PRO A 20 -10.36 -12.71 38.28
CA PRO A 20 -9.28 -13.07 37.37
C PRO A 20 -9.68 -12.89 35.89
N PRO A 21 -8.83 -12.29 35.04
CA PRO A 21 -9.16 -12.10 33.65
C PRO A 21 -9.11 -13.43 32.88
N HIS A 22 -10.04 -13.60 31.94
CA HIS A 22 -9.96 -14.67 30.95
C HIS A 22 -9.15 -14.18 29.74
N LEU A 23 -8.03 -14.82 29.44
CA LEU A 23 -7.17 -14.47 28.31
C LEU A 23 -7.55 -15.28 27.06
N THR A 24 -7.60 -14.60 25.92
CA THR A 24 -7.75 -15.25 24.60
C THR A 24 -6.39 -15.59 24.00
N ALA A 25 -6.26 -16.77 23.42
CA ALA A 25 -5.07 -17.13 22.65
C ALA A 25 -5.04 -16.35 21.34
N THR A 26 -3.93 -15.67 21.07
CA THR A 26 -3.69 -15.00 19.78
C THR A 26 -3.04 -15.97 18.80
N PRO A 27 -3.31 -15.86 17.48
CA PRO A 27 -2.59 -16.63 16.48
C PRO A 27 -1.06 -16.40 16.56
N PRO A 28 -0.24 -17.39 16.15
CA PRO A 28 1.21 -17.21 16.01
C PRO A 28 1.56 -16.06 15.05
N ILE A 29 2.75 -15.46 15.22
CA ILE A 29 3.24 -14.34 14.39
C ILE A 29 3.29 -14.70 12.89
N ASN A 30 3.52 -15.97 12.56
CA ASN A 30 3.62 -16.49 11.20
C ASN A 30 2.32 -17.15 10.69
N ALA A 31 1.16 -16.82 11.25
CA ALA A 31 -0.12 -17.42 10.90
C ALA A 31 -0.74 -16.84 9.59
N THR A 32 0.01 -16.86 8.49
CA THR A 32 -0.40 -16.28 7.19
C THR A 32 -1.76 -16.80 6.71
N ALA A 33 -2.04 -18.10 6.88
CA ALA A 33 -3.32 -18.68 6.46
C ALA A 33 -4.51 -18.13 7.25
N VAL A 34 -4.34 -17.84 8.54
CA VAL A 34 -5.38 -17.22 9.39
C VAL A 34 -5.65 -15.79 8.94
N THR A 35 -4.59 -15.03 8.68
CA THR A 35 -4.69 -13.66 8.15
C THR A 35 -5.38 -13.63 6.79
N ALA A 36 -5.03 -14.55 5.89
CA ALA A 36 -5.65 -14.65 4.57
C ALA A 36 -7.13 -15.02 4.65
N ALA A 37 -7.49 -15.97 5.53
CA ALA A 37 -8.89 -16.35 5.76
C ALA A 37 -9.71 -15.17 6.28
N PHE A 38 -9.19 -14.43 7.26
CA PHE A 38 -9.84 -13.23 7.80
C PHE A 38 -10.01 -12.14 6.72
N ALA A 39 -8.96 -11.87 5.93
CA ALA A 39 -9.02 -10.90 4.85
C ALA A 39 -10.06 -11.28 3.78
N GLY A 40 -10.19 -12.58 3.45
CA GLY A 40 -11.19 -13.08 2.51
C GLY A 40 -12.65 -12.95 2.99
N CYS A 41 -12.87 -12.72 4.29
CA CYS A 41 -14.20 -12.45 4.84
C CYS A 41 -14.64 -10.99 4.67
N LEU A 42 -13.73 -10.07 4.31
CA LEU A 42 -14.05 -8.65 4.20
C LEU A 42 -14.93 -8.38 2.97
N ARG A 43 -16.14 -7.88 3.20
CA ARG A 43 -17.10 -7.52 2.16
C ARG A 43 -17.82 -6.23 2.54
N SER A 44 -18.04 -5.34 1.57
CA SER A 44 -18.97 -4.22 1.75
C SER A 44 -20.37 -4.76 2.01
N LEU A 45 -21.14 -4.06 2.86
CA LEU A 45 -22.51 -4.44 3.22
C LEU A 45 -23.42 -4.61 1.98
N ASN A 46 -23.28 -3.73 0.99
CA ASN A 46 -24.00 -3.74 -0.28
C ASN A 46 -25.52 -3.94 -0.13
N SER A 47 -26.17 -2.98 0.53
CA SER A 47 -27.63 -2.96 0.73
C SER A 47 -28.27 -1.82 -0.04
N PRO A 48 -29.62 -1.75 -0.18
CA PRO A 48 -30.29 -0.64 -0.85
C PRO A 48 -29.93 0.74 -0.26
N ASN A 49 -29.69 0.83 1.05
CA ASN A 49 -29.30 2.06 1.73
C ASN A 49 -27.79 2.34 1.67
N TYR A 50 -26.98 1.30 1.43
CA TYR A 50 -25.52 1.36 1.42
C TYR A 50 -24.95 0.52 0.26
N PRO A 51 -25.15 0.96 -0.99
CA PRO A 51 -24.69 0.22 -2.16
C PRO A 51 -23.16 0.30 -2.29
N ALA A 52 -22.51 -0.78 -2.74
CA ALA A 52 -21.06 -0.81 -2.91
C ALA A 52 -20.54 -0.06 -4.17
N ALA A 53 -21.43 0.34 -5.08
CA ALA A 53 -21.20 1.22 -6.23
C ALA A 53 -19.85 1.05 -6.97
N VAL A 54 -19.42 -0.20 -7.20
CA VAL A 54 -18.12 -0.51 -7.83
C VAL A 54 -18.16 -0.11 -9.32
N PRO A 55 -17.20 0.69 -9.83
CA PRO A 55 -17.12 1.02 -11.25
C PRO A 55 -17.06 -0.24 -12.15
N GLN A 56 -17.93 -0.29 -13.15
CA GLN A 56 -18.03 -1.41 -14.09
C GLN A 56 -17.17 -1.21 -15.35
N THR A 57 -16.90 0.03 -15.71
CA THR A 57 -15.96 0.43 -16.76
C THR A 57 -14.61 0.81 -16.15
N VAL A 58 -13.57 0.75 -16.97
CA VAL A 58 -12.20 1.09 -16.59
C VAL A 58 -11.61 1.97 -17.69
N ASP A 59 -11.29 3.22 -17.36
CA ASP A 59 -10.60 4.16 -18.24
C ASP A 59 -9.08 3.99 -18.11
N HIS A 60 -8.60 3.70 -16.89
CA HIS A 60 -7.18 3.46 -16.58
C HIS A 60 -6.99 2.09 -15.92
N SER A 61 -6.18 1.22 -16.51
CA SER A 61 -5.73 -0.03 -15.91
C SER A 61 -4.26 0.09 -15.53
N LEU A 62 -3.97 0.04 -14.23
CA LEU A 62 -2.65 0.28 -13.65
C LEU A 62 -2.16 -0.97 -12.93
N LEU A 63 -0.89 -1.32 -13.12
CA LEU A 63 -0.19 -2.35 -12.36
C LEU A 63 0.93 -1.69 -11.56
N PHE A 64 0.84 -1.77 -10.24
CA PHE A 64 1.78 -1.20 -9.30
C PHE A 64 2.50 -2.34 -8.57
N ALA A 65 3.72 -2.66 -9.01
CA ALA A 65 4.61 -3.58 -8.31
C ALA A 65 5.22 -2.88 -7.10
N ILE A 66 5.01 -3.44 -5.92
CA ILE A 66 5.44 -2.89 -4.63
C ILE A 66 6.61 -3.71 -4.13
N GLY A 67 7.70 -3.04 -3.78
CA GLY A 67 8.92 -3.72 -3.40
C GLY A 67 9.81 -2.95 -2.45
N VAL A 68 10.81 -3.68 -1.96
CA VAL A 68 11.95 -3.13 -1.25
C VAL A 68 13.17 -3.32 -2.14
N GLY A 69 13.83 -2.23 -2.49
CA GLY A 69 15.05 -2.19 -3.29
C GLY A 69 16.28 -1.77 -2.46
N ILE A 70 17.43 -1.69 -3.12
CA ILE A 70 18.70 -1.30 -2.52
C ILE A 70 19.36 -0.21 -3.38
N ASN A 71 19.52 0.99 -2.82
CA ASN A 71 20.19 2.10 -3.49
C ASN A 71 21.56 2.40 -2.84
N PRO A 72 22.53 2.92 -3.60
CA PRO A 72 23.79 3.39 -3.04
C PRO A 72 23.58 4.47 -1.97
N CYS A 73 24.37 4.41 -0.90
CA CYS A 73 24.38 5.39 0.17
C CYS A 73 25.80 5.51 0.76
N PRO A 74 26.58 6.53 0.36
CA PRO A 74 27.97 6.69 0.79
C PRO A 74 28.17 6.80 2.30
N THR A 75 27.17 7.30 3.03
CA THR A 75 27.22 7.52 4.48
C THR A 75 26.60 6.38 5.29
N CYS A 76 25.97 5.41 4.64
CA CYS A 76 25.31 4.29 5.32
C CYS A 76 26.30 3.16 5.60
N VAL A 77 25.96 2.33 6.59
CA VAL A 77 26.68 1.08 6.85
C VAL A 77 26.62 0.21 5.59
N ASN A 78 27.76 -0.32 5.15
CA ASN A 78 27.92 -1.09 3.90
C ASN A 78 27.66 -0.33 2.60
N GLY A 79 27.69 1.02 2.61
CA GLY A 79 27.64 1.83 1.38
C GLY A 79 26.29 1.79 0.63
N THR A 80 25.25 1.22 1.24
CA THR A 80 23.94 0.98 0.64
C THR A 80 22.84 1.27 1.64
N LYS A 81 21.62 1.51 1.13
CA LYS A 81 20.41 1.67 1.94
C LYS A 81 19.26 0.91 1.31
N THR A 82 18.42 0.32 2.14
CA THR A 82 17.11 -0.19 1.71
C THR A 82 16.17 0.97 1.42
N VAL A 83 15.40 0.82 0.35
CA VAL A 83 14.39 1.78 -0.09
C VAL A 83 13.10 1.04 -0.43
N ALA A 84 11.96 1.69 -0.28
CA ALA A 84 10.69 1.17 -0.78
C ALA A 84 10.35 1.85 -2.10
N ASP A 85 9.76 1.10 -3.02
CA ASP A 85 9.39 1.61 -4.34
C ASP A 85 8.02 1.10 -4.78
N ILE A 86 7.44 1.85 -5.72
CA ILE A 86 6.33 1.38 -6.55
C ILE A 86 6.77 1.53 -8.00
N ASN A 87 6.66 0.45 -8.78
CA ASN A 87 7.09 0.40 -10.18
C ASN A 87 8.56 0.85 -10.39
N ASN A 88 9.45 0.45 -9.47
CA ASN A 88 10.87 0.79 -9.50
C ASN A 88 11.19 2.29 -9.26
N VAL A 89 10.22 3.05 -8.74
CA VAL A 89 10.38 4.46 -8.36
C VAL A 89 10.34 4.61 -6.84
N SER A 90 11.46 5.00 -6.25
CA SER A 90 11.53 5.41 -4.84
C SER A 90 11.08 6.86 -4.71
N PHE A 91 9.93 7.09 -4.09
CA PHE A 91 9.37 8.43 -3.94
C PHE A 91 10.26 9.32 -3.07
N VAL A 92 10.64 10.48 -3.59
CA VAL A 92 11.37 11.51 -2.84
C VAL A 92 10.41 12.63 -2.47
N LEU A 93 10.22 12.85 -1.17
CA LEU A 93 9.39 13.92 -0.67
C LEU A 93 10.02 15.29 -1.02
N PRO A 94 9.33 16.15 -1.80
CA PRO A 94 9.83 17.48 -2.11
C PRO A 94 9.72 18.41 -0.88
N THR A 95 10.50 19.49 -0.88
CA THR A 95 10.41 20.54 0.15
C THR A 95 9.20 21.46 -0.05
N VAL A 96 8.68 21.54 -1.27
CA VAL A 96 7.45 22.26 -1.62
C VAL A 96 6.32 21.27 -1.73
N ALA A 97 5.19 21.53 -1.04
CA ALA A 97 4.03 20.67 -1.08
C ALA A 97 3.55 20.45 -2.53
N LEU A 98 3.24 19.20 -2.88
CA LEU A 98 2.81 18.85 -4.24
C LEU A 98 1.58 19.65 -4.68
N LEU A 99 0.62 19.86 -3.77
CA LEU A 99 -0.60 20.64 -4.03
C LEU A 99 -0.27 22.11 -4.31
N GLN A 100 0.62 22.71 -3.51
CA GLN A 100 1.11 24.07 -3.72
C GLN A 100 1.79 24.21 -5.09
N ALA A 101 2.69 23.28 -5.43
CA ALA A 101 3.40 23.29 -6.70
C ALA A 101 2.44 23.20 -7.90
N HIS A 102 1.38 22.39 -7.79
CA HIS A 102 0.35 22.30 -8.82
C HIS A 102 -0.47 23.58 -8.94
N TYR A 103 -0.97 24.10 -7.82
CA TYR A 103 -1.84 25.28 -7.80
C TYR A 103 -1.15 26.52 -8.38
N PHE A 104 0.10 26.76 -7.97
CA PHE A 104 0.90 27.90 -8.44
C PHE A 104 1.73 27.60 -9.70
N LYS A 105 1.55 26.42 -10.33
CA LYS A 105 2.25 26.01 -11.55
C LYS A 105 3.78 26.09 -11.44
N LEU A 106 4.32 25.79 -10.25
CA LEU A 106 5.75 25.78 -9.99
C LEU A 106 6.41 24.64 -10.78
N GLN A 107 7.48 24.95 -11.49
CA GLN A 107 8.21 24.01 -12.32
C GLN A 107 9.29 23.28 -11.50
N GLY A 108 9.63 22.07 -11.92
CA GLY A 108 10.77 21.30 -11.36
C GLY A 108 10.53 20.66 -9.99
N ILE A 109 9.31 20.72 -9.44
CA ILE A 109 8.98 20.11 -8.13
C ILE A 109 8.61 18.63 -8.26
N PHE A 110 7.86 18.27 -9.30
CA PHE A 110 7.43 16.91 -9.59
C PHE A 110 7.23 16.75 -11.10
N THR A 111 7.19 15.52 -11.58
CA THR A 111 6.81 15.17 -12.95
C THR A 111 5.53 14.34 -12.97
N ASP A 112 4.77 14.40 -14.05
CA ASP A 112 3.49 13.69 -14.23
C ASP A 112 3.61 12.41 -15.07
N ASP A 113 4.80 11.79 -15.04
CA ASP A 113 5.19 10.62 -15.81
C ASP A 113 5.38 9.37 -14.93
N PHE A 114 4.64 9.25 -13.82
CA PHE A 114 4.66 8.02 -13.04
C PHE A 114 4.19 6.85 -13.94
N PRO A 115 4.90 5.72 -13.98
CA PRO A 115 4.59 4.67 -14.94
C PRO A 115 3.33 3.90 -14.52
N ALA A 116 2.39 3.73 -15.47
CA ALA A 116 1.17 2.95 -15.26
C ALA A 116 1.44 1.46 -14.97
N ASN A 117 2.59 0.95 -15.41
CA ASN A 117 3.01 -0.44 -15.28
C ASN A 117 4.51 -0.50 -14.92
N PRO A 118 5.02 -1.59 -14.33
CA PRO A 118 6.44 -1.75 -14.05
C PRO A 118 7.26 -1.60 -15.34
N PRO A 119 8.25 -0.70 -15.40
CA PRO A 119 9.04 -0.47 -16.62
C PRO A 119 9.81 -1.70 -17.11
N SER A 120 10.18 -2.59 -16.19
CA SER A 120 10.89 -3.84 -16.46
C SER A 120 10.16 -5.00 -15.80
N PRO A 121 9.26 -5.69 -16.50
CA PRO A 121 8.53 -6.83 -15.95
C PRO A 121 9.44 -8.03 -15.67
N TYR A 122 9.16 -8.75 -14.59
CA TYR A 122 9.82 -10.00 -14.22
C TYR A 122 8.84 -10.91 -13.47
N ASN A 123 9.30 -12.09 -13.05
CA ASN A 123 8.52 -12.94 -12.15
C ASN A 123 8.49 -12.33 -10.74
N TYR A 124 7.51 -11.46 -10.47
CA TYR A 124 7.44 -10.64 -9.25
C TYR A 124 7.52 -11.44 -7.95
N THR A 125 6.97 -12.65 -7.92
CA THR A 125 6.91 -13.51 -6.74
C THR A 125 7.90 -14.65 -6.77
N GLY A 126 8.66 -14.80 -7.87
CA GLY A 126 9.68 -15.82 -8.06
C GLY A 126 11.08 -15.31 -7.75
N ASN A 127 12.04 -15.68 -8.61
CA ASN A 127 13.43 -15.25 -8.45
C ASN A 127 13.57 -13.76 -8.78
N PRO A 128 14.16 -12.96 -7.88
CA PRO A 128 14.34 -11.54 -8.12
C PRO A 128 15.43 -11.28 -9.19
N PRO A 129 15.38 -10.12 -9.87
CA PRO A 129 16.46 -9.68 -10.74
C PRO A 129 17.76 -9.48 -9.96
N ALA A 130 18.91 -9.63 -10.64
CA ALA A 130 20.22 -9.43 -10.01
C ALA A 130 20.45 -7.97 -9.57
N ASN A 131 19.81 -7.01 -10.26
CA ASN A 131 19.86 -5.60 -9.89
C ASN A 131 18.59 -5.23 -9.11
N LEU A 132 18.76 -4.83 -7.85
CA LEU A 132 17.70 -4.38 -6.95
C LEU A 132 17.66 -2.85 -6.80
N GLN A 133 18.43 -2.11 -7.61
CA GLN A 133 18.45 -0.65 -7.58
C GLN A 133 17.17 -0.06 -8.16
N THR A 134 16.68 0.97 -7.48
CA THR A 134 15.49 1.73 -7.89
C THR A 134 15.88 3.14 -8.31
N THR A 135 14.97 3.81 -9.00
CA THR A 135 15.17 5.21 -9.41
C THR A 135 14.49 6.14 -8.43
N ASN A 136 15.23 7.09 -7.85
CA ASN A 136 14.63 8.15 -7.03
C ASN A 136 13.82 9.10 -7.92
N GLY A 137 12.62 9.50 -7.48
CA GLY A 137 11.86 10.53 -8.19
C GLY A 137 10.63 11.02 -7.44
N THR A 138 10.24 12.26 -7.73
CA THR A 138 8.95 12.83 -7.28
C THR A 138 7.99 12.78 -8.48
N LYS A 139 7.45 11.59 -8.73
CA LYS A 139 6.58 11.32 -9.90
C LYS A 139 5.14 11.16 -9.44
N VAL A 140 4.18 11.69 -10.21
CA VAL A 140 2.75 11.52 -9.98
C VAL A 140 2.07 10.92 -11.21
N TYR A 141 0.96 10.20 -11.01
CA TYR A 141 0.09 9.77 -12.08
C TYR A 141 -1.10 10.74 -12.15
N ARG A 142 -1.34 11.38 -13.30
CA ARG A 142 -2.46 12.31 -13.46
C ARG A 142 -3.71 11.56 -13.91
N LEU A 143 -4.81 11.86 -13.24
CA LEU A 143 -6.15 11.39 -13.59
C LEU A 143 -7.02 12.60 -13.93
N GLY A 144 -7.83 12.46 -14.96
CA GLY A 144 -8.95 13.33 -15.23
C GLY A 144 -10.05 13.16 -14.17
N PHE A 145 -10.75 14.25 -13.88
CA PHE A 145 -11.90 14.20 -13.00
C PHE A 145 -12.95 13.25 -13.56
N ASN A 146 -13.52 12.41 -12.71
CA ASN A 146 -14.58 11.44 -12.99
C ASN A 146 -14.14 10.20 -13.81
N GLU A 147 -12.85 10.04 -14.10
CA GLU A 147 -12.32 8.82 -14.71
C GLU A 147 -12.40 7.62 -13.76
N THR A 148 -12.56 6.43 -14.33
CA THR A 148 -12.62 5.16 -13.62
C THR A 148 -11.27 4.45 -13.69
N VAL A 149 -10.73 4.08 -12.53
CA VAL A 149 -9.38 3.53 -12.41
C VAL A 149 -9.44 2.15 -11.79
N GLU A 150 -8.77 1.20 -12.42
CA GLU A 150 -8.42 -0.08 -11.83
C GLU A 150 -6.93 -0.07 -11.47
N VAL A 151 -6.61 -0.42 -10.22
CA VAL A 151 -5.22 -0.57 -9.78
C VAL A 151 -5.04 -1.99 -9.27
N VAL A 152 -4.07 -2.70 -9.86
CA VAL A 152 -3.56 -3.96 -9.36
C VAL A 152 -2.29 -3.68 -8.58
N LEU A 153 -2.36 -3.87 -7.26
CA LEU A 153 -1.22 -3.78 -6.36
C LEU A 153 -0.58 -5.16 -6.26
N GLN A 154 0.65 -5.31 -6.75
CA GLN A 154 1.37 -6.57 -6.84
C GLN A 154 2.54 -6.56 -5.85
N GLY A 155 2.50 -7.42 -4.83
CA GLY A 155 3.64 -7.64 -3.93
C GLY A 155 4.78 -8.36 -4.65
N THR A 156 6.01 -8.09 -4.25
CA THR A 156 7.21 -8.70 -4.85
C THR A 156 8.03 -9.50 -3.84
N SER A 157 8.93 -10.34 -4.33
CA SER A 157 9.88 -11.15 -3.55
C SER A 157 11.33 -10.62 -3.65
N LEU A 158 11.53 -9.31 -3.86
CA LEU A 158 12.85 -8.71 -4.17
C LEU A 158 13.91 -9.00 -3.09
N ILE A 159 13.62 -8.68 -1.83
CA ILE A 159 14.48 -8.95 -0.67
C ILE A 159 13.82 -9.99 0.22
N ALA A 160 12.57 -9.75 0.58
CA ALA A 160 11.74 -10.67 1.31
C ALA A 160 10.28 -10.46 0.88
N PRO A 161 9.49 -11.52 0.70
CA PRO A 161 8.06 -11.39 0.52
C PRO A 161 7.41 -10.81 1.77
N GLU A 162 6.67 -9.71 1.61
CA GLU A 162 6.00 -9.01 2.70
C GLU A 162 4.52 -8.76 2.35
N SER A 163 3.69 -8.56 3.38
CA SER A 163 2.35 -8.00 3.20
C SER A 163 2.43 -6.50 3.43
N HIS A 164 1.83 -5.72 2.52
CA HIS A 164 1.84 -4.27 2.60
C HIS A 164 0.41 -3.73 2.78
N PRO A 165 0.09 -3.04 3.89
CA PRO A 165 -1.14 -2.28 4.00
C PRO A 165 -0.98 -0.99 3.19
N ILE A 166 -1.56 -0.98 1.99
CA ILE A 166 -1.54 0.19 1.11
C ILE A 166 -2.72 1.09 1.47
N HIS A 167 -2.46 2.39 1.55
CA HIS A 167 -3.46 3.41 1.79
C HIS A 167 -3.43 4.37 0.61
N LEU A 168 -4.60 4.65 0.05
CA LEU A 168 -4.79 5.81 -0.80
C LEU A 168 -5.57 6.83 0.01
N HIS A 169 -5.07 8.06 0.05
CA HIS A 169 -5.77 9.15 0.70
C HIS A 169 -7.19 9.27 0.11
N GLU A 170 -8.18 9.50 0.99
CA GLU A 170 -9.60 9.66 0.64
C GLU A 170 -10.28 8.36 0.15
N ARG A 171 -9.59 7.22 0.28
CA ARG A 171 -10.10 5.87 0.06
C ARG A 171 -9.74 4.97 1.25
N ASN A 172 -10.23 3.73 1.21
CA ASN A 172 -9.96 2.75 2.26
C ASN A 172 -8.54 2.17 2.13
N THR A 173 -7.95 1.78 3.25
CA THR A 173 -6.72 0.98 3.29
C THR A 173 -7.02 -0.43 2.82
N MET A 174 -6.14 -1.01 2.00
CA MET A 174 -6.26 -2.37 1.49
C MET A 174 -4.96 -3.13 1.73
N SER A 175 -5.07 -4.40 2.09
CA SER A 175 -3.91 -5.25 2.29
C SER A 175 -3.48 -5.87 0.96
N VAL A 176 -2.20 -5.79 0.64
CA VAL A 176 -1.57 -6.62 -0.38
C VAL A 176 -1.00 -7.86 0.32
N PRO A 177 -1.46 -9.08 -0.02
CA PRO A 177 -1.00 -10.30 0.63
C PRO A 177 0.47 -10.60 0.28
N THR A 178 1.15 -11.31 1.19
CA THR A 178 2.53 -11.78 0.99
C THR A 178 2.65 -12.55 -0.33
N ALA A 179 3.57 -12.12 -1.20
CA ALA A 179 3.78 -12.70 -2.53
C ALA A 179 2.47 -12.85 -3.36
N GLY A 180 1.53 -11.92 -3.22
CA GLY A 180 0.28 -11.92 -3.95
C GLY A 180 -0.10 -10.53 -4.44
N TRP A 181 -1.38 -10.36 -4.79
CA TRP A 181 -1.89 -9.11 -5.34
C TRP A 181 -3.28 -8.78 -4.80
N THR A 182 -3.67 -7.51 -4.98
CA THR A 182 -5.03 -7.04 -4.70
C THR A 182 -5.42 -6.02 -5.77
N ALA A 183 -6.63 -6.16 -6.29
CA ALA A 183 -7.17 -5.25 -7.29
C ALA A 183 -8.27 -4.38 -6.68
N ILE A 184 -8.26 -3.10 -7.00
CA ILE A 184 -9.28 -2.14 -6.59
C ILE A 184 -9.78 -1.35 -7.78
N ARG A 185 -11.02 -0.89 -7.70
CA ARG A 185 -11.59 0.07 -8.64
C ARG A 185 -12.16 1.27 -7.91
N PHE A 186 -11.91 2.46 -8.43
CA PHE A 186 -12.49 3.69 -7.91
C PHE A 186 -12.73 4.69 -9.04
N ARG A 187 -13.51 5.72 -8.73
CA ARG A 187 -13.75 6.88 -9.59
C ARG A 187 -12.90 8.04 -9.07
N ALA A 188 -12.22 8.78 -9.94
CA ALA A 188 -11.44 9.95 -9.57
C ALA A 188 -12.34 11.19 -9.39
N ASP A 189 -13.19 11.19 -8.36
CA ASP A 189 -14.24 12.19 -8.13
C ASP A 189 -13.92 13.23 -7.04
N ASN A 190 -12.71 13.22 -6.48
CA ASN A 190 -12.25 14.25 -5.56
C ASN A 190 -11.09 15.07 -6.18
N PRO A 191 -11.31 16.34 -6.53
CA PRO A 191 -10.28 17.18 -7.14
C PRO A 191 -9.23 17.58 -6.11
N GLY A 192 -8.00 17.08 -6.29
CA GLY A 192 -6.88 17.38 -5.42
C GLY A 192 -5.63 16.60 -5.79
N LYS A 193 -4.62 16.64 -4.93
CA LYS A 193 -3.50 15.70 -4.97
C LYS A 193 -3.60 14.76 -3.78
N THR A 194 -3.98 13.53 -4.05
CA THR A 194 -3.98 12.44 -3.08
C THR A 194 -2.60 11.77 -3.05
N MET A 195 -2.15 11.36 -1.87
CA MET A 195 -0.99 10.48 -1.70
C MET A 195 -1.45 9.03 -1.58
#